data_AF-A0A7J8TLM8-F1
#
_entry.id   AF-A0A7J8TLM8-F1
#
_cell.length_a   1.000
_cell.length_b   1.000
_cell.length_c   1.000
_cell.angle_alpha   90.00
_cell.angle_beta   90.00
_cell.angle_gamma   90.00
#
_symmetry.space_group_name_H-M   'P 1'
#
loop_
_entity.id
_entity.type
_entity.pdbx_description
1 polymer ?
#
loop_
_entity_poly.entity_id
_entity_poly.type
_entity_poly.pdbx_seq_one_letter_code
_entity_poly.pdbx_strand_id
1 'polypeptide(L)'
;MATAGSRWAIVMSRGAPFSDQVVELDFLYPSEGIHRRWDSGYRITSTAATWDQAAFVLSVPRRKPADETQETLRTSAFPSTHVKEKWAKNLYIASVCYGRTVS
;
A
#
# COMPACT_ATOMS: atom_id res chain seq x y z
N MET A 1 8.03 -0.14 9.24
CA MET A 1 7.71 -0.49 10.64
C MET A 1 7.54 -1.99 10.67
N ALA A 2 8.31 -2.70 11.50
CA ALA A 2 8.15 -4.14 11.65
C ALA A 2 7.28 -4.38 12.90
N THR A 3 6.28 -5.25 12.80
CA THR A 3 5.56 -5.74 13.98
C THR A 3 6.47 -6.70 14.75
N ALA A 4 6.35 -6.72 16.07
CA ALA A 4 6.98 -7.74 16.90
C ALA A 4 5.89 -8.69 17.39
N GLY A 5 5.90 -9.94 16.91
CA GLY A 5 4.87 -10.92 17.22
C GLY A 5 3.49 -10.53 16.68
N SER A 6 2.44 -10.78 17.48
CA SER A 6 1.02 -10.61 17.11
C SER A 6 0.42 -9.27 17.56
N ARG A 7 1.21 -8.18 17.59
CA ARG A 7 0.76 -6.88 18.06
C ARG A 7 0.83 -5.81 16.98
N TRP A 8 -0.18 -4.95 16.97
CA TRP A 8 -0.23 -3.73 16.15
C TRP A 8 0.41 -2.56 16.89
N ALA A 9 1.14 -1.73 16.14
CA ALA A 9 1.60 -0.43 16.60
C ALA A 9 1.20 0.61 15.55
N ILE A 10 0.66 1.74 16.00
CA ILE A 10 0.20 2.83 15.13
C ILE A 10 0.84 4.13 15.60
N VAL A 11 1.38 4.89 14.65
CA VAL A 11 1.87 6.25 14.87
C VAL A 11 0.98 7.20 14.08
N MET A 12 0.41 8.19 14.76
CA MET A 12 -0.41 9.22 14.15
C MET A 12 0.24 10.59 14.37
N SER A 13 0.22 11.43 13.34
CA SER A 13 0.85 12.75 13.37
C SER A 13 -0.17 13.84 13.09
N ARG A 14 -0.19 14.88 13.94
CA ARG A 14 -0.88 16.13 13.63
C ARG A 14 -0.16 16.81 12.48
N GLY A 15 -0.87 17.12 11.39
CA GLY A 15 -0.30 17.79 10.21
C GLY A 15 0.11 16.88 9.06
N ALA A 16 -0.26 15.59 9.08
CA ALA A 16 -0.11 14.72 7.92
C ALA A 16 -0.81 15.33 6.68
N PRO A 17 -0.25 15.19 5.46
CA PRO A 17 -0.72 15.90 4.25
C PRO A 17 -1.98 15.28 3.62
N PHE A 18 -2.86 14.68 4.42
CA PHE A 18 -4.04 13.96 3.98
C PHE A 18 -5.33 14.68 4.44
N SER A 19 -6.37 14.65 3.60
CA SER A 19 -7.72 15.08 4.00
C SER A 19 -8.47 13.95 4.66
N ASP A 20 -8.36 12.76 4.06
CA ASP A 20 -9.08 11.55 4.47
C ASP A 20 -8.12 10.35 4.42
N GLN A 21 -8.39 9.36 5.26
CA GLN A 21 -7.61 8.13 5.33
C GLN A 21 -8.50 6.96 5.73
N VAL A 22 -8.25 5.81 5.11
CA VAL A 22 -8.90 4.53 5.40
C VAL A 22 -7.85 3.43 5.52
N VAL A 23 -8.20 2.35 6.20
CA VAL A 23 -7.37 1.14 6.28
C VAL A 23 -8.19 -0.03 5.74
N GLU A 24 -7.67 -0.69 4.71
CA GLU A 24 -8.19 -1.97 4.21
C GLU A 24 -7.38 -3.09 4.85
N LEU A 25 -8.04 -3.91 5.68
CA LEU A 25 -7.47 -5.08 6.36
C LEU A 25 -8.08 -6.35 5.77
N ASP A 26 -7.24 -7.32 5.42
CA ASP A 26 -7.68 -8.60 4.86
C ASP A 26 -6.72 -9.73 5.26
N PHE A 27 -7.21 -10.97 5.30
CA PHE A 27 -6.39 -12.17 5.52
C PHE A 27 -5.53 -12.54 4.31
N LEU A 28 -5.90 -12.05 3.13
CA LEU A 28 -5.14 -12.24 1.89
C LEU A 28 -4.59 -10.89 1.40
N TYR A 29 -5.26 -10.33 0.41
CA TYR A 29 -4.91 -9.06 -0.22
C TYR A 29 -6.21 -8.39 -0.68
N PRO A 30 -6.52 -7.17 -0.20
CA PRO A 30 -7.81 -6.52 -0.42
C PRO A 30 -7.91 -5.88 -1.82
N SER A 31 -7.86 -6.70 -2.88
CA SER A 31 -7.87 -6.19 -4.26
C SER A 31 -9.10 -5.34 -4.56
N GLU A 32 -10.29 -5.84 -4.23
CA GLU A 32 -11.56 -5.13 -4.48
C GLU A 32 -11.63 -3.81 -3.70
N GLY A 33 -11.20 -3.84 -2.42
CA GLY A 33 -11.14 -2.64 -1.58
C GLY A 33 -10.21 -1.59 -2.21
N ILE A 34 -8.99 -1.98 -2.58
CA ILE A 34 -8.01 -1.07 -3.19
C ILE A 34 -8.55 -0.41 -4.46
N HIS A 35 -9.15 -1.18 -5.37
CA HIS A 35 -9.68 -0.62 -6.63
C HIS A 35 -10.82 0.37 -6.36
N ARG A 36 -11.79 0.02 -5.51
CA ARG A 36 -12.89 0.93 -5.14
C ARG A 36 -12.39 2.23 -4.50
N ARG A 37 -11.31 2.15 -3.71
CA ARG A 37 -10.69 3.32 -3.08
C ARG A 37 -9.92 4.17 -4.09
N TRP A 38 -9.20 3.57 -5.04
CA TRP A 38 -8.59 4.29 -6.15
C TRP A 38 -9.62 5.07 -6.98
N ASP A 39 -10.77 4.46 -7.30
CA ASP A 39 -11.87 5.12 -8.00
C ASP A 39 -12.45 6.30 -7.20
N SER A 40 -12.36 6.22 -5.87
CA SER A 40 -12.78 7.26 -4.93
C SER A 40 -11.69 8.31 -4.65
N GLY A 41 -10.56 8.29 -5.36
CA GLY A 41 -9.47 9.27 -5.24
C GLY A 41 -8.49 9.02 -4.09
N TYR A 42 -8.58 7.87 -3.41
CA TYR A 42 -7.59 7.47 -2.41
C TYR A 42 -6.37 6.87 -3.07
N ARG A 43 -5.22 6.88 -2.37
CA ARG A 43 -3.96 6.30 -2.83
C ARG A 43 -3.29 5.53 -1.72
N ILE A 44 -2.65 4.42 -2.05
CA ILE A 44 -1.89 3.64 -1.07
C ILE A 44 -0.72 4.50 -0.59
N THR A 45 -0.68 4.76 0.70
CA THR A 45 0.37 5.57 1.35
C THR A 45 1.22 4.77 2.33
N SER A 46 0.73 3.60 2.75
CA SER A 46 1.50 2.69 3.59
C SER A 46 0.96 1.27 3.44
N THR A 47 1.86 0.29 3.57
CA THR A 47 1.52 -1.12 3.59
C THR A 47 2.23 -1.81 4.75
N ALA A 48 1.54 -2.79 5.33
CA ALA A 48 2.12 -3.71 6.29
C ALA A 48 1.51 -5.09 6.03
N ALA A 49 2.29 -6.14 6.26
CA ALA A 49 1.81 -7.50 6.14
C ALA A 49 2.44 -8.36 7.23
N THR A 50 1.66 -9.32 7.69
CA THR A 50 2.07 -10.43 8.54
C THR A 50 1.92 -11.74 7.75
N TRP A 51 2.06 -12.88 8.42
CA TRP A 51 1.86 -14.18 7.78
C TRP A 51 0.40 -14.55 7.57
N ASP A 52 -0.52 -13.77 8.14
CA ASP A 52 -1.95 -14.03 8.20
C ASP A 52 -2.80 -12.87 7.72
N GLN A 53 -2.26 -11.64 7.65
CA GLN A 53 -3.01 -10.45 7.31
C GLN A 53 -2.18 -9.47 6.49
N ALA A 54 -2.85 -8.67 5.67
CA ALA A 54 -2.31 -7.49 5.03
C ALA A 54 -3.13 -6.26 5.41
N ALA A 55 -2.43 -5.15 5.59
CA ALA A 55 -2.99 -3.85 5.91
C ALA A 55 -2.52 -2.82 4.89
N PHE A 56 -3.47 -2.18 4.21
CA PHE A 56 -3.22 -1.10 3.28
C PHE A 56 -3.83 0.17 3.83
N VAL A 57 -3.00 1.17 4.10
CA VAL A 57 -3.46 2.51 4.43
C VAL A 57 -3.60 3.27 3.13
N LEU A 58 -4.82 3.72 2.83
CA LEU A 58 -5.09 4.56 1.68
C LEU A 58 -5.53 5.94 2.13
N SER A 59 -4.99 6.99 1.50
CA SER A 59 -5.23 8.38 1.88
C SER A 59 -5.60 9.24 0.69
N VAL A 60 -6.39 10.28 0.91
CA VAL A 60 -6.63 11.33 -0.07
C VAL A 60 -5.65 12.47 0.21
N PRO A 61 -4.73 12.82 -0.71
CA PRO A 61 -3.79 13.91 -0.48
C PRO A 61 -4.51 15.26 -0.54
N ARG A 62 -4.16 16.19 0.37
CA ARG A 62 -4.72 17.56 0.36
C ARG A 62 -4.36 18.34 -0.90
N ARG A 63 -3.30 17.95 -1.59
CA ARG A 63 -2.88 18.49 -2.88
C ARG A 63 -2.83 17.33 -3.86
N LYS A 64 -3.73 17.33 -4.84
CA LYS A 64 -3.80 16.29 -5.85
C LYS A 64 -2.58 16.39 -6.79
N PRO A 65 -1.78 15.33 -6.95
CA PRO A 65 -0.72 15.31 -7.96
C PRO A 65 -1.32 15.39 -9.38
N ALA A 66 -0.57 16.01 -10.30
CA ALA A 66 -1.03 16.20 -11.68
C ALA A 66 -1.07 14.88 -12.48
N ASP A 67 -0.14 13.97 -12.21
CA ASP A 67 -0.11 12.61 -12.71
C ASP A 67 0.10 11.68 -11.52
N GLU A 68 -0.87 10.80 -11.28
CA GLU A 68 -0.78 9.84 -10.20
C GLU A 68 -1.24 8.49 -10.71
N THR A 69 -0.27 7.68 -11.10
CA THR A 69 -0.48 6.27 -11.41
C THR A 69 0.10 5.45 -10.27
N GLN A 70 -0.72 4.58 -9.68
CA GLN A 70 -0.29 3.57 -8.74
C GLN A 70 -0.65 2.20 -9.30
N GLU A 71 0.22 1.23 -9.05
CA GLU A 71 -0.02 -0.16 -9.35
C GLU A 71 0.46 -1.03 -8.19
N THR A 72 -0.06 -2.24 -8.14
CA THR A 72 0.27 -3.22 -7.12
C THR A 72 0.66 -4.53 -7.78
N LEU A 73 1.69 -5.19 -7.25
CA LEU A 73 2.14 -6.49 -7.72
C LEU A 73 2.23 -7.45 -6.53
N ARG A 74 1.75 -8.68 -6.71
CA ARG A 74 1.86 -9.76 -5.73
C ARG A 74 2.70 -10.88 -6.32
N THR A 75 3.77 -11.24 -5.63
CA THR A 75 4.70 -12.30 -6.01
C THR A 75 5.21 -13.01 -4.77
N SER A 76 5.61 -14.29 -4.92
CA SER A 76 6.23 -15.07 -3.84
C SER A 76 7.70 -14.70 -3.62
N ALA A 77 8.41 -14.35 -4.70
CA ALA A 77 9.78 -13.86 -4.68
C ALA A 77 9.84 -12.35 -4.94
N PHE A 78 10.95 -11.72 -4.55
CA PHE A 78 11.14 -10.29 -4.81
C PHE A 78 11.21 -10.00 -6.33
N PRO A 79 10.34 -9.12 -6.87
CA PRO A 79 10.14 -8.97 -8.31
C PRO A 79 11.14 -7.98 -8.95
N SER A 80 12.43 -8.28 -8.90
CA SER A 80 13.51 -7.37 -9.35
C SER A 80 13.40 -6.95 -10.82
N THR A 81 12.99 -7.87 -11.72
CA THR A 81 12.78 -7.57 -13.14
C THR A 81 11.65 -6.56 -13.34
N HIS A 82 10.49 -6.80 -12.73
CA HIS A 82 9.34 -5.89 -12.80
C HIS A 82 9.69 -4.49 -12.26
N VAL A 83 10.42 -4.42 -11.14
CA VAL A 83 10.87 -3.14 -10.58
C VAL A 83 11.72 -2.35 -11.59
N LYS A 84 12.68 -3.01 -12.25
CA LYS A 84 13.52 -2.36 -13.27
C LYS A 84 12.70 -1.86 -14.47
N GLU A 85 11.75 -2.66 -14.93
CA GLU A 85 10.83 -2.28 -16.02
C GLU A 85 9.97 -1.07 -15.65
N LYS A 86 9.52 -0.96 -14.39
CA LYS A 86 8.70 0.16 -13.92
C LYS A 86 9.51 1.43 -13.70
N TRP A 87 10.74 1.33 -13.23
CA TRP A 87 11.67 2.47 -13.21
C TRP A 87 11.89 3.06 -14.61
N ALA A 88 12.02 2.22 -15.64
CA ALA A 88 12.14 2.69 -17.03
C ALA A 88 10.90 3.44 -17.55
N LYS A 89 9.75 3.29 -16.88
CA LYS A 89 8.48 3.97 -17.17
C LYS A 89 8.19 5.13 -16.22
N ASN A 90 9.17 5.58 -15.44
CA ASN A 90 9.03 6.64 -14.43
C ASN A 90 8.06 6.30 -13.27
N LEU A 91 7.84 5.00 -12.99
CA LEU A 91 7.17 4.54 -11.78
C LEU A 91 8.19 4.13 -10.73
N TYR A 92 7.97 4.52 -9.48
CA TYR A 92 8.88 4.23 -8.36
C TYR A 92 8.18 3.42 -7.27
N ILE A 93 8.97 2.72 -6.46
CA ILE A 93 8.45 1.97 -5.31
C ILE A 93 7.96 2.98 -4.26
N ALA A 94 6.65 3.02 -4.03
CA ALA A 94 6.03 3.86 -3.00
C ALA A 94 5.92 3.14 -1.64
N SER A 95 5.72 1.82 -1.66
CA SER A 95 5.59 1.00 -0.45
C SER A 95 5.88 -0.46 -0.76
N VAL A 96 6.39 -1.20 0.22
CA VAL A 96 6.61 -2.65 0.12
C VAL A 96 6.29 -3.30 1.45
N CYS A 97 5.61 -4.44 1.40
CA CYS A 97 5.41 -5.30 2.54
C CYS A 97 5.61 -6.75 2.08
N TYR A 98 6.20 -7.57 2.94
CA TYR A 98 6.37 -9.00 2.70
C TYR A 98 5.61 -9.75 3.79
N GLY A 99 4.85 -10.74 3.36
CA GLY A 99 3.95 -11.53 4.19
C GLY A 99 3.25 -12.54 3.31
N ARG A 100 2.28 -13.26 3.86
CA ARG A 100 1.53 -14.27 3.10
C ARG A 100 0.42 -13.59 2.30
N THR A 101 0.78 -13.01 1.17
CA THR A 101 -0.18 -12.26 0.32
C THR A 101 -0.87 -13.12 -0.74
N VAL A 102 -0.43 -14.38 -0.93
CA VAL A 102 -1.03 -15.38 -1.82
C VAL A 102 -0.66 -16.81 -1.39
N SER A 103 -1.57 -17.78 -1.58
CA SER A 103 -1.25 -19.22 -1.65
C SER A 103 -0.78 -19.59 -3.05
#